data_AF-A0AAQ3MU90-F1
#
_entry.id   AF-A0AAQ3MU90-F1
#
_cell.length_a   1.000
_cell.length_b   1.000
_cell.length_c   1.000
_cell.angle_alpha   90.00
_cell.angle_beta   90.00
_cell.angle_gamma   90.00
#
_symmetry.space_group_name_H-M   'P 1'
#
loop_
_entity.id
_entity.type
_entity.pdbx_description
1 polymer ?
#
loop_
_entity_poly.entity_id
_entity_poly.type
_entity_poly.pdbx_seq_one_letter_code
_entity_poly.pdbx_strand_id
1 'polypeptide(L)'
;AVPQSYIVSLSHLSMKPLRMNNTCIVPTLLMLWMVLSGSASTRAEEVEETEDEREFDYMRGSEKGPHHWGELKKEWSACKHGQMQSPIDLSCARVKIIPRCQLLLTDYFSSNATIINRGHDIAIYWKGDAGSIDINGTEFFLKQCHWHSPSEHSINGRKYDLEMHMVHVSMENKIFVSGAFYKIGHRPDRFLSQLEKEIEHLVDGEVERQIGEINPSGIQTRGNMYYRYLGSLTTPPCTEGVIWNIDRKIRTVSEAQVRLLRKAVHDHAVRNSRPRQPRNQRDILYFRFKSRAKSKK
;
A
#
# COMPACT_ATOMS: atom_id res chain seq x y z
N ALA A 1 30.45 -58.40 -1.49
CA ALA A 1 29.51 -57.50 -2.17
C ALA A 1 30.30 -56.54 -3.07
N VAL A 2 30.59 -57.00 -4.29
CA VAL A 2 31.19 -56.35 -5.48
C VAL A 2 30.65 -57.25 -6.64
N PRO A 3 30.41 -56.83 -7.91
CA PRO A 3 31.16 -55.81 -8.65
C PRO A 3 30.41 -54.99 -9.73
N GLN A 4 31.16 -54.04 -10.31
CA GLN A 4 31.01 -53.48 -11.67
C GLN A 4 30.95 -54.58 -12.75
N SER A 5 30.28 -54.31 -13.88
CA SER A 5 30.84 -54.28 -15.25
C SER A 5 29.83 -54.63 -16.37
N TYR A 6 29.85 -53.75 -17.38
CA TYR A 6 29.67 -53.88 -18.84
C TYR A 6 29.16 -55.18 -19.53
N ILE A 7 28.34 -54.89 -20.56
CA ILE A 7 28.20 -55.54 -21.89
C ILE A 7 27.47 -56.89 -21.97
N VAL A 8 26.34 -56.87 -22.69
CA VAL A 8 25.87 -57.99 -23.52
C VAL A 8 25.49 -57.47 -24.90
N SER A 9 26.00 -58.18 -25.91
CA SER A 9 25.83 -58.05 -27.36
C SER A 9 24.67 -58.92 -27.85
N LEU A 10 24.38 -58.83 -29.16
CA LEU A 10 23.61 -59.74 -30.02
C LEU A 10 22.10 -59.40 -30.13
N SER A 11 21.44 -59.45 -31.29
CA SER A 11 21.85 -59.69 -32.67
C SER A 11 20.62 -59.52 -33.59
N HIS A 12 20.88 -59.06 -34.82
CA HIS A 12 20.32 -59.51 -36.11
C HIS A 12 18.84 -59.31 -36.52
N LEU A 13 18.76 -59.13 -37.86
CA LEU A 13 17.65 -59.23 -38.82
C LEU A 13 17.00 -57.88 -39.17
N SER A 14 16.84 -57.47 -40.42
CA SER A 14 17.20 -58.03 -41.73
C SER A 14 16.97 -56.89 -42.75
N MET A 15 17.90 -56.69 -43.67
CA MET A 15 17.76 -55.72 -44.77
C MET A 15 16.80 -56.27 -45.85
N LYS A 16 15.93 -55.40 -46.38
CA LYS A 16 15.37 -55.52 -47.74
C LYS A 16 15.78 -54.29 -48.54
N PRO A 17 16.35 -54.43 -49.75
CA PRO A 17 16.83 -53.29 -50.55
C PRO A 17 15.90 -52.95 -51.74
N LEU A 18 16.30 -51.90 -52.46
CA LEU A 18 15.87 -51.41 -53.80
C LEU A 18 14.81 -50.29 -53.73
N ARG A 19 14.91 -49.17 -54.48
CA ARG A 19 15.66 -48.87 -55.70
C ARG A 19 15.78 -47.33 -55.91
N MET A 20 16.75 -46.96 -56.73
CA MET A 20 17.25 -45.63 -57.11
C MET A 20 16.21 -44.62 -57.64
N ASN A 21 16.47 -43.31 -57.45
CA ASN A 21 16.81 -42.42 -58.58
C ASN A 21 17.33 -41.03 -58.12
N ASN A 22 18.32 -40.55 -58.87
CA ASN A 22 19.00 -39.26 -58.75
C ASN A 22 18.04 -38.08 -59.04
N THR A 23 18.14 -36.97 -58.30
CA THR A 23 18.64 -35.65 -58.77
C THR A 23 18.27 -34.51 -57.81
N CYS A 24 19.09 -33.44 -57.89
CA CYS A 24 18.90 -32.07 -57.41
C CYS A 24 19.35 -31.73 -55.97
N ILE A 25 20.56 -31.17 -55.92
CA ILE A 25 21.14 -30.37 -54.85
C ILE A 25 20.42 -29.02 -54.78
N VAL A 26 19.90 -28.65 -53.61
CA VAL A 26 19.67 -27.26 -53.18
C VAL A 26 19.98 -27.18 -51.67
N PRO A 27 20.87 -26.29 -51.20
CA PRO A 27 21.19 -26.20 -49.78
C PRO A 27 20.15 -25.33 -49.05
N THR A 28 19.28 -25.94 -48.25
CA THR A 28 18.43 -25.21 -47.31
C THR A 28 19.15 -25.01 -45.98
N LEU A 29 19.35 -23.75 -45.60
CA LEU A 29 19.85 -23.32 -44.29
C LEU A 29 19.08 -24.00 -43.14
N LEU A 30 19.78 -24.76 -42.31
CA LEU A 30 19.30 -25.18 -40.99
C LEU A 30 19.44 -24.01 -40.01
N MET A 31 18.37 -23.22 -39.84
CA MET A 31 18.20 -22.35 -38.67
C MET A 31 17.77 -23.22 -37.49
N LEU A 32 18.74 -23.57 -36.65
CA LEU A 32 18.55 -24.24 -35.38
C LEU A 32 17.85 -23.27 -34.41
N TRP A 33 16.52 -23.33 -34.30
CA TRP A 33 15.80 -22.67 -33.21
C TRP A 33 16.10 -23.39 -31.90
N MET A 34 17.05 -22.85 -31.12
CA MET A 34 17.12 -23.15 -29.69
C MET A 34 15.82 -22.67 -29.05
N VAL A 35 14.97 -23.60 -28.64
CA VAL A 35 13.92 -23.32 -27.67
C VAL A 35 14.61 -23.07 -26.34
N LEU A 36 14.96 -21.82 -26.09
CA LEU A 36 15.23 -21.33 -24.74
C LEU A 36 13.89 -21.42 -23.99
N SER A 37 13.73 -22.47 -23.19
CA SER A 37 12.75 -22.52 -22.12
C SER A 37 13.14 -21.46 -21.08
N GLY A 38 12.87 -20.21 -21.41
CA GLY A 38 12.82 -19.11 -20.46
C GLY A 38 11.55 -19.31 -19.64
N SER A 39 11.71 -19.78 -18.40
CA SER A 39 10.68 -19.60 -17.39
C SER A 39 10.47 -18.10 -17.24
N ALA A 40 9.48 -17.56 -17.95
CA ALA A 40 8.96 -16.24 -17.69
C ALA A 40 8.35 -16.28 -16.29
N SER A 41 9.17 -15.96 -15.29
CA SER A 41 8.68 -15.57 -13.97
C SER A 41 7.85 -14.32 -14.20
N THR A 42 6.52 -14.49 -14.27
CA THR A 42 5.58 -13.39 -14.19
C THR A 42 5.75 -12.79 -12.80
N ARG A 43 6.62 -11.79 -12.68
CA ARG A 43 6.67 -10.93 -11.51
C ARG A 43 5.30 -10.25 -11.45
N ALA A 44 4.48 -10.64 -10.49
CA ALA A 44 3.29 -9.87 -10.15
C ALA A 44 3.77 -8.44 -9.86
N GLU A 45 3.26 -7.46 -10.60
CA GLU A 45 3.45 -6.06 -10.25
C GLU A 45 2.79 -5.87 -8.88
N GLU A 46 3.62 -5.73 -7.84
CA GLU A 46 3.14 -5.29 -6.53
C GLU A 46 2.55 -3.89 -6.73
N VAL A 47 1.26 -3.73 -6.40
CA VAL A 47 0.57 -2.45 -6.46
C VAL A 47 1.04 -1.62 -5.27
N GLU A 48 2.21 -1.03 -5.42
CA GLU A 48 2.78 -0.08 -4.46
C GLU A 48 2.65 1.35 -4.96
N GLU A 49 2.63 2.28 -4.01
CA GLU A 49 2.68 3.71 -4.28
C GLU A 49 4.01 4.07 -4.96
N THR A 50 4.05 5.15 -5.73
CA THR A 50 5.30 5.59 -6.33
C THR A 50 6.27 6.09 -5.28
N GLU A 51 7.39 5.37 -5.12
CA GLU A 51 8.44 5.65 -4.14
C GLU A 51 9.47 6.70 -4.63
N ASP A 52 9.54 7.02 -5.94
CA ASP A 52 10.42 8.09 -6.49
C ASP A 52 9.65 9.39 -6.72
N GLU A 53 10.10 10.43 -6.03
CA GLU A 53 9.42 11.70 -5.90
C GLU A 53 9.78 12.74 -6.96
N ARG A 54 10.82 12.50 -7.76
CA ARG A 54 11.20 13.46 -8.81
C ARG A 54 10.12 13.57 -9.90
N GLU A 55 9.14 12.69 -9.83
CA GLU A 55 8.13 12.45 -10.83
C GLU A 55 6.81 13.19 -10.54
N PHE A 56 6.52 13.59 -9.29
CA PHE A 56 5.28 14.32 -8.93
C PHE A 56 5.46 15.27 -7.73
N ASP A 57 4.54 16.23 -7.55
CA ASP A 57 4.51 17.11 -6.37
C ASP A 57 3.08 17.39 -5.85
N TYR A 58 2.97 18.19 -4.78
CA TYR A 58 1.68 18.62 -4.18
C TYR A 58 1.37 20.11 -4.41
N MET A 59 2.18 20.83 -5.18
CA MET A 59 2.05 22.27 -5.36
C MET A 59 0.84 22.61 -6.24
N ARG A 60 0.01 23.55 -5.75
CA ARG A 60 -1.16 24.01 -6.50
C ARG A 60 -0.71 24.78 -7.75
N GLY A 61 -1.13 24.31 -8.92
CA GLY A 61 -0.82 24.93 -10.21
C GLY A 61 0.52 24.49 -10.81
N SER A 62 1.26 23.59 -10.15
CA SER A 62 2.41 22.92 -10.75
C SER A 62 1.96 21.95 -11.84
N GLU A 63 2.74 21.84 -12.93
CA GLU A 63 2.55 20.81 -13.97
C GLU A 63 2.75 19.39 -13.42
N LYS A 64 3.46 19.25 -12.29
CA LYS A 64 3.65 17.98 -11.56
C LYS A 64 2.66 17.82 -10.40
N GLY A 65 1.76 18.77 -10.21
CA GLY A 65 0.82 18.79 -9.09
C GLY A 65 -0.35 17.82 -9.23
N PRO A 66 -1.17 17.65 -8.18
CA PRO A 66 -2.21 16.61 -8.12
C PRO A 66 -3.28 16.65 -9.22
N HIS A 67 -3.49 17.81 -9.83
CA HIS A 67 -4.42 17.97 -10.96
C HIS A 67 -3.89 17.38 -12.27
N HIS A 68 -2.57 17.17 -12.37
CA HIS A 68 -1.88 16.71 -13.58
C HIS A 68 -1.27 15.32 -13.43
N TRP A 69 -1.29 14.69 -12.25
CA TRP A 69 -0.68 13.38 -12.03
C TRP A 69 -1.06 12.33 -13.08
N GLY A 70 -2.33 12.26 -13.48
CA GLY A 70 -2.77 11.29 -14.49
C GLY A 70 -2.35 11.60 -15.94
N GLU A 71 -1.65 12.70 -16.17
CA GLU A 71 -1.07 13.13 -17.45
C GLU A 71 0.45 12.92 -17.50
N LEU A 72 1.10 12.79 -16.34
CA LEU A 72 2.55 12.65 -16.24
C LEU A 72 3.04 11.31 -16.76
N LYS A 73 2.27 10.24 -16.52
CA LYS A 73 2.59 8.87 -16.96
C LYS A 73 1.33 8.09 -17.32
N LYS A 74 1.47 7.13 -18.24
CA LYS A 74 0.35 6.31 -18.72
C LYS A 74 -0.22 5.44 -17.59
N GLU A 75 0.67 4.86 -16.79
CA GLU A 75 0.35 4.06 -15.61
C GLU A 75 -0.37 4.85 -14.51
N TRP A 76 -0.29 6.18 -14.51
CA TRP A 76 -0.96 7.04 -13.53
C TRP A 76 -2.34 7.52 -13.99
N SER A 77 -2.83 7.04 -15.14
CA SER A 77 -4.09 7.48 -15.75
C SER A 77 -5.31 7.42 -14.82
N ALA A 78 -5.30 6.52 -13.83
CA ALA A 78 -6.34 6.41 -12.80
C ALA A 78 -6.45 7.69 -11.95
N CYS A 79 -5.35 8.41 -11.72
CA CYS A 79 -5.35 9.69 -11.00
C CYS A 79 -6.26 10.74 -11.66
N LYS A 80 -6.49 10.65 -12.98
CA LYS A 80 -7.33 11.57 -13.75
C LYS A 80 -8.71 10.98 -14.11
N HIS A 81 -8.76 9.71 -14.49
CA HIS A 81 -9.97 9.09 -15.04
C HIS A 81 -10.74 8.21 -14.05
N GLY A 82 -10.12 7.86 -12.92
CA GLY A 82 -10.73 7.05 -11.88
C GLY A 82 -12.00 7.68 -11.29
N GLN A 83 -12.98 6.85 -10.99
CA GLN A 83 -14.30 7.27 -10.47
C GLN A 83 -14.47 6.94 -8.98
N MET A 84 -13.54 6.21 -8.39
CA MET A 84 -13.50 5.83 -6.98
C MET A 84 -12.25 6.39 -6.30
N GLN A 85 -11.79 7.57 -6.72
CA GLN A 85 -10.59 8.20 -6.18
C GLN A 85 -10.72 8.66 -4.73
N SER A 86 -9.63 8.58 -3.98
CA SER A 86 -9.44 9.08 -2.61
C SER A 86 -8.52 10.30 -2.61
N PRO A 87 -8.59 11.20 -1.61
CA PRO A 87 -9.47 11.17 -0.44
C PRO A 87 -10.87 11.75 -0.71
N ILE A 88 -11.83 11.49 0.19
CA ILE A 88 -13.19 12.04 0.13
C ILE A 88 -13.62 12.78 1.41
N ASP A 89 -14.76 13.48 1.35
CA ASP A 89 -15.47 13.96 2.54
C ASP A 89 -16.39 12.88 3.11
N LEU A 90 -16.22 12.58 4.39
CA LEU A 90 -16.94 11.56 5.16
C LEU A 90 -18.18 12.16 5.84
N SER A 91 -19.06 12.80 5.06
CA SER A 91 -20.22 13.52 5.59
C SER A 91 -21.25 12.59 6.26
N CYS A 92 -21.61 12.90 7.52
CA CYS A 92 -22.59 12.14 8.30
C CYS A 92 -24.00 12.11 7.68
N ALA A 93 -24.39 13.12 6.90
CA ALA A 93 -25.75 13.20 6.33
C ALA A 93 -26.03 12.12 5.28
N ARG A 94 -24.98 11.45 4.78
CA ARG A 94 -25.05 10.54 3.64
C ARG A 94 -24.35 9.20 3.91
N VAL A 95 -24.23 8.81 5.18
CA VAL A 95 -23.65 7.50 5.56
C VAL A 95 -24.73 6.47 5.87
N LYS A 96 -24.48 5.22 5.50
CA LYS A 96 -25.31 4.08 5.87
C LYS A 96 -24.82 3.54 7.21
N ILE A 97 -25.65 3.68 8.25
CA ILE A 97 -25.31 3.20 9.60
C ILE A 97 -25.42 1.68 9.66
N ILE A 98 -24.35 1.01 10.07
CA ILE A 98 -24.31 -0.45 10.26
C ILE A 98 -24.28 -0.76 11.78
N PRO A 99 -25.40 -1.24 12.36
CA PRO A 99 -25.53 -1.43 13.81
C PRO A 99 -24.91 -2.73 14.33
N ARG A 100 -24.67 -3.74 13.47
CA ARG A 100 -23.92 -4.96 13.81
C ARG A 100 -22.47 -4.73 13.44
N CYS A 101 -21.66 -4.35 14.42
CA CYS A 101 -20.24 -4.15 14.23
C CYS A 101 -19.57 -5.51 14.01
N GLN A 102 -18.85 -5.66 12.91
CA GLN A 102 -17.69 -6.55 12.93
C GLN A 102 -16.64 -5.85 13.77
N LEU A 103 -16.27 -6.48 14.89
CA LEU A 103 -15.08 -6.07 15.62
C LEU A 103 -13.92 -6.17 14.63
N LEU A 104 -13.10 -5.12 14.52
CA LEU A 104 -11.87 -5.22 13.76
C LEU A 104 -10.95 -6.19 14.53
N LEU A 105 -10.79 -7.39 13.98
CA LEU A 105 -9.88 -8.38 14.54
C LEU A 105 -8.49 -8.02 14.03
N THR A 106 -7.74 -7.33 14.87
CA THR A 106 -6.34 -6.98 14.61
C THR A 106 -5.45 -7.84 15.50
N ASP A 107 -4.42 -8.43 14.93
CA ASP A 107 -3.42 -9.19 15.66
C ASP A 107 -2.02 -8.66 15.34
N TYR A 108 -1.69 -7.47 15.87
CA TYR A 108 -0.39 -6.81 15.62
C TYR A 108 0.64 -7.17 16.68
N PHE A 109 1.87 -7.37 16.24
CA PHE A 109 3.02 -7.71 17.08
C PHE A 109 4.23 -6.84 16.76
N SER A 110 5.18 -6.83 17.69
CA SER A 110 6.46 -6.14 17.50
C SER A 110 7.22 -6.78 16.36
N SER A 111 7.80 -5.96 15.50
CA SER A 111 8.59 -6.45 14.37
C SER A 111 9.62 -5.41 13.95
N ASN A 112 10.72 -5.86 13.36
CA ASN A 112 11.79 -4.96 12.90
C ASN A 112 11.24 -3.99 11.84
N ALA A 113 11.53 -2.71 12.01
CA ALA A 113 11.04 -1.66 11.15
C ALA A 113 12.15 -0.70 10.70
N THR A 114 11.89 -0.06 9.57
CA THR A 114 12.72 1.00 8.98
C THR A 114 11.86 2.24 8.85
N ILE A 115 12.34 3.38 9.33
CA ILE A 115 11.76 4.69 9.01
C ILE A 115 12.45 5.23 7.77
N ILE A 116 11.65 5.72 6.82
CA ILE A 116 12.12 6.19 5.52
C ILE A 116 11.50 7.55 5.25
N ASN A 117 12.34 8.49 4.85
CA ASN A 117 11.91 9.70 4.19
C ASN A 117 11.71 9.38 2.71
N ARG A 118 10.47 9.17 2.30
CA ARG A 118 10.14 8.99 0.87
C ARG A 118 10.07 10.34 0.16
N GLY A 119 10.63 11.37 0.79
CA GLY A 119 10.57 12.83 0.61
C GLY A 119 9.20 13.47 0.46
N HIS A 120 8.16 12.73 0.05
CA HIS A 120 6.80 13.22 -0.05
C HIS A 120 6.01 12.93 1.22
N ASP A 121 6.47 11.97 2.02
CA ASP A 121 6.07 11.74 3.38
C ASP A 121 7.18 10.99 4.17
N ILE A 122 6.94 10.85 5.47
CA ILE A 122 7.71 9.96 6.32
C ILE A 122 6.92 8.67 6.49
N ALA A 123 7.55 7.54 6.23
CA ALA A 123 6.94 6.23 6.29
C ALA A 123 7.71 5.29 7.21
N ILE A 124 7.01 4.33 7.81
CA ILE A 124 7.60 3.20 8.52
C ILE A 124 7.24 1.93 7.74
N TYR A 125 8.26 1.15 7.39
CA TYR A 125 8.10 -0.16 6.78
C TYR A 125 8.47 -1.24 7.79
N TRP A 126 7.56 -2.16 8.06
CA TRP A 126 7.87 -3.36 8.82
C TRP A 126 8.47 -4.41 7.88
N LYS A 127 9.68 -4.88 8.21
CA LYS A 127 10.44 -5.83 7.39
C LYS A 127 10.08 -7.28 7.71
N GLY A 128 9.66 -7.55 8.95
CA GLY A 128 9.11 -8.84 9.35
C GLY A 128 7.60 -8.84 9.32
N ASP A 129 7.01 -9.94 9.78
CA ASP A 129 5.58 -9.98 10.04
C ASP A 129 5.28 -9.03 11.22
N ALA A 130 4.38 -8.07 11.00
CA ALA A 130 3.91 -7.11 12.02
C ALA A 130 2.45 -7.36 12.40
N GLY A 131 1.91 -8.46 11.88
CA GLY A 131 0.53 -8.88 12.06
C GLY A 131 -0.42 -8.34 11.01
N SER A 132 -1.69 -8.63 11.25
CA SER A 132 -2.73 -8.50 10.24
C SER A 132 -4.03 -7.94 10.81
N ILE A 133 -4.94 -7.64 9.88
CA ILE A 133 -6.33 -7.34 10.16
C ILE A 133 -7.24 -8.19 9.30
N ASP A 134 -8.26 -8.81 9.90
CA ASP A 134 -9.30 -9.53 9.17
C ASP A 134 -10.42 -8.58 8.75
N ILE A 135 -10.73 -8.58 7.46
CA ILE A 135 -11.87 -7.87 6.88
C ILE A 135 -12.72 -8.89 6.11
N ASN A 136 -13.86 -9.28 6.71
CA ASN A 136 -14.80 -10.23 6.13
C ASN A 136 -14.18 -11.61 5.80
N GLY A 137 -13.28 -12.13 6.64
CA GLY A 137 -12.61 -13.41 6.41
C GLY A 137 -11.43 -13.34 5.44
N THR A 138 -11.06 -12.14 4.98
CA THR A 138 -9.82 -11.90 4.22
C THR A 138 -8.81 -11.25 5.14
N GLU A 139 -7.64 -11.86 5.25
CA GLU A 139 -6.53 -11.35 6.05
C GLU A 139 -5.70 -10.34 5.23
N PHE A 140 -5.43 -9.19 5.84
CA PHE A 140 -4.59 -8.14 5.28
C PHE A 140 -3.40 -7.88 6.22
N PHE A 141 -2.19 -8.16 5.75
CA PHE A 141 -0.95 -8.01 6.52
C PHE A 141 -0.47 -6.57 6.48
N LEU A 142 -0.10 -6.02 7.63
CA LEU A 142 0.45 -4.67 7.72
C LEU A 142 1.81 -4.61 6.99
N LYS A 143 1.98 -3.60 6.14
CA LYS A 143 3.23 -3.35 5.42
C LYS A 143 3.90 -2.07 5.88
N GLN A 144 3.14 -0.99 5.90
CA GLN A 144 3.66 0.32 6.23
C GLN A 144 2.65 1.23 6.91
N CYS A 145 3.15 2.30 7.52
CA CYS A 145 2.34 3.46 7.83
C CYS A 145 3.06 4.75 7.48
N HIS A 146 2.31 5.80 7.19
CA HIS A 146 2.85 7.12 6.84
C HIS A 146 1.88 8.23 7.25
N TRP A 147 2.34 9.49 7.13
CA TRP A 147 1.59 10.66 7.59
C TRP A 147 1.45 11.76 6.54
N HIS A 148 0.25 12.33 6.48
CA HIS A 148 -0.09 13.51 5.69
C HIS A 148 -0.43 14.71 6.58
N SER A 149 0.07 15.89 6.24
CA SER A 149 -0.28 17.15 6.88
C SER A 149 -0.59 18.26 5.87
N PRO A 150 -1.79 18.87 5.89
CA PRO A 150 -2.96 18.54 6.74
C PRO A 150 -3.55 17.16 6.43
N SER A 151 -4.71 16.84 7.03
CA SER A 151 -5.44 15.62 6.65
C SER A 151 -5.85 15.65 5.17
N GLU A 152 -5.86 14.47 4.56
CA GLU A 152 -6.32 14.26 3.20
C GLU A 152 -7.84 14.21 3.17
N HIS A 153 -8.41 13.32 3.99
CA HIS A 153 -9.84 13.20 4.19
C HIS A 153 -10.39 14.41 4.97
N SER A 154 -11.72 14.53 4.91
CA SER A 154 -12.47 15.51 5.70
C SER A 154 -13.71 14.87 6.31
N ILE A 155 -14.22 15.47 7.38
CA ILE A 155 -15.53 15.10 7.96
C ILE A 155 -16.42 16.33 7.92
N ASN A 156 -17.51 16.27 7.16
CA ASN A 156 -18.43 17.40 6.95
C ASN A 156 -17.71 18.67 6.47
N GLY A 157 -16.78 18.50 5.53
CA GLY A 157 -15.97 19.57 4.94
C GLY A 157 -14.79 20.02 5.79
N ARG A 158 -14.67 19.58 7.05
CA ARG A 158 -13.57 19.95 7.93
C ARG A 158 -12.35 19.05 7.70
N LYS A 159 -11.21 19.66 7.38
CA LYS A 159 -9.88 19.03 7.46
C LYS A 159 -9.32 19.11 8.88
N TYR A 160 -8.41 18.20 9.18
CA TYR A 160 -7.68 18.06 10.44
C TYR A 160 -6.18 18.34 10.20
N ASP A 161 -5.41 18.43 11.29
CA ASP A 161 -4.03 18.95 11.24
C ASP A 161 -3.03 17.91 10.74
N LEU A 162 -3.34 16.62 10.93
CA LEU A 162 -2.55 15.48 10.47
C LEU A 162 -3.48 14.27 10.24
N GLU A 163 -3.10 13.41 9.31
CA GLU A 163 -3.73 12.12 9.08
C GLU A 163 -2.64 11.06 8.93
N MET A 164 -2.84 9.91 9.58
CA MET A 164 -1.96 8.76 9.48
C MET A 164 -2.67 7.67 8.68
N HIS A 165 -1.96 6.96 7.81
CA HIS A 165 -2.46 5.80 7.08
C HIS A 165 -1.64 4.56 7.44
N MET A 166 -2.30 3.46 7.79
CA MET A 166 -1.68 2.12 7.90
C MET A 166 -2.11 1.29 6.71
N VAL A 167 -1.17 0.92 5.84
CA VAL A 167 -1.42 0.19 4.60
C VAL A 167 -1.17 -1.30 4.82
N HIS A 168 -2.17 -2.09 4.45
CA HIS A 168 -2.17 -3.53 4.56
C HIS A 168 -2.46 -4.18 3.21
N VAL A 169 -1.87 -5.35 2.98
CA VAL A 169 -1.99 -6.10 1.73
C VAL A 169 -2.34 -7.55 2.03
N SER A 170 -3.35 -8.06 1.33
CA SER A 170 -3.74 -9.48 1.42
C SER A 170 -2.86 -10.36 0.53
N MET A 171 -2.95 -11.69 0.69
CA MET A 171 -2.28 -12.66 -0.20
C MET A 171 -2.70 -12.55 -1.68
N GLU A 172 -3.84 -11.92 -1.95
CA GLU A 172 -4.36 -11.67 -3.31
C GLU A 172 -4.05 -10.25 -3.79
N ASN A 173 -3.11 -9.54 -3.16
CA ASN A 173 -2.72 -8.15 -3.48
C ASN A 173 -3.86 -7.12 -3.37
N LYS A 174 -4.98 -7.46 -2.71
CA LYS A 174 -5.99 -6.46 -2.31
C LYS A 174 -5.42 -5.56 -1.21
N ILE A 175 -5.75 -4.27 -1.27
CA ILE A 175 -5.24 -3.25 -0.35
C ILE A 175 -6.33 -2.83 0.63
N PHE A 176 -5.96 -2.76 1.90
CA PHE A 176 -6.76 -2.19 2.97
C PHE A 176 -5.97 -1.09 3.67
N VAL A 177 -6.59 0.07 3.88
CA VAL A 177 -5.96 1.20 4.58
C VAL A 177 -6.77 1.60 5.80
N SER A 178 -6.11 1.63 6.96
CA SER A 178 -6.67 2.17 8.20
C SER A 178 -6.14 3.58 8.44
N GLY A 179 -7.01 4.59 8.40
CA GLY A 179 -6.67 5.98 8.63
C GLY A 179 -7.07 6.50 10.01
N ALA A 180 -6.31 7.48 10.53
CA ALA A 180 -6.64 8.18 11.77
C ALA A 180 -6.37 9.69 11.66
N PHE A 181 -7.33 10.49 12.14
CA PHE A 181 -7.20 11.95 12.20
C PHE A 181 -6.57 12.41 13.50
N TYR A 182 -5.83 13.52 13.43
CA TYR A 182 -5.29 14.22 14.57
C TYR A 182 -5.62 15.70 14.50
N LYS A 183 -5.89 16.28 15.67
CA LYS A 183 -5.88 17.74 15.86
C LYS A 183 -4.69 18.14 16.71
N ILE A 184 -4.13 19.31 16.45
CA ILE A 184 -3.09 19.88 17.31
C ILE A 184 -3.68 20.13 18.70
N GLY A 185 -2.92 19.76 19.73
CA GLY A 185 -3.25 20.05 21.11
C GLY A 185 -2.05 19.86 22.05
N HIS A 186 -2.28 20.04 23.35
CA HIS A 186 -1.21 20.02 24.35
C HIS A 186 -0.53 18.66 24.55
N ARG A 187 -1.20 17.55 24.21
CA ARG A 187 -0.65 16.21 24.42
C ARG A 187 -0.01 15.70 23.11
N PRO A 188 1.28 15.33 23.11
CA PRO A 188 1.88 14.69 21.95
C PRO A 188 1.27 13.31 21.70
N ASP A 189 1.34 12.87 20.44
CA ASP A 189 1.06 11.49 20.09
C ASP A 189 2.20 10.59 20.58
N ARG A 190 1.85 9.54 21.34
CA ARG A 190 2.85 8.67 21.99
C ARG A 190 3.61 7.79 21.01
N PHE A 191 3.03 7.47 19.86
CA PHE A 191 3.71 6.67 18.85
C PHE A 191 4.73 7.54 18.11
N LEU A 192 4.34 8.74 17.67
CA LEU A 192 5.27 9.72 17.10
C LEU A 192 6.40 10.10 18.07
N SER A 193 6.15 10.23 19.37
CA SER A 193 7.22 10.51 20.34
C SER A 193 8.32 9.45 20.41
N GLN A 194 8.03 8.20 20.02
CA GLN A 194 9.07 7.16 19.93
C GLN A 194 9.98 7.36 18.71
N LEU A 195 9.55 8.16 17.74
CA LEU A 195 10.17 8.32 16.43
C LEU A 195 10.83 9.68 16.24
N GLU A 196 10.57 10.66 17.14
CA GLU A 196 11.01 12.05 16.99
C GLU A 196 12.51 12.15 16.67
N LYS A 197 13.36 11.47 17.44
CA LYS A 197 14.81 11.47 17.22
C LYS A 197 15.20 10.92 15.84
N GLU A 198 14.53 9.85 15.41
CA GLU A 198 14.82 9.23 14.11
C GLU A 198 14.35 10.12 12.96
N ILE A 199 13.25 10.85 13.12
CA ILE A 199 12.78 11.84 12.14
C ILE A 199 13.73 13.04 12.08
N GLU A 200 14.31 13.47 13.21
CA GLU A 200 15.34 14.53 13.22
C GLU A 200 16.56 14.16 12.36
N HIS A 201 17.01 12.90 12.42
CA HIS A 201 18.08 12.42 11.54
C HIS A 201 17.71 12.47 10.05
N LEU A 202 16.43 12.24 9.71
CA LEU A 202 15.96 12.37 8.33
C LEU A 202 15.91 13.84 7.86
N VAL A 203 15.65 14.79 8.77
CA VAL A 203 15.76 16.23 8.48
C VAL A 203 17.22 16.61 8.16
N ASP A 204 18.19 15.96 8.80
CA ASP A 204 19.62 16.20 8.61
C ASP A 204 20.18 15.58 7.31
N GLY A 205 19.32 14.95 6.49
CA GLY A 205 19.65 14.46 5.15
C GLY A 205 19.80 12.94 5.04
N GLU A 206 19.58 12.18 6.11
CA GLU A 206 19.45 10.72 6.00
C GLU A 206 18.15 10.34 5.27
N VAL A 207 18.21 9.34 4.39
CA VAL A 207 17.03 8.88 3.63
C VAL A 207 16.25 7.81 4.39
N GLU A 208 16.95 6.90 5.06
CA GLU A 208 16.34 5.79 5.81
C GLU A 208 17.15 5.40 7.03
N ARG A 209 16.47 4.85 8.05
CA ARG A 209 17.09 4.29 9.26
C ARG A 209 16.35 3.06 9.76
N GLN A 210 17.10 2.06 10.20
CA GLN A 210 16.54 0.95 10.97
C GLN A 210 16.23 1.42 12.40
N ILE A 211 15.00 1.19 12.86
CA ILE A 211 14.50 1.66 14.16
C ILE A 211 14.20 0.51 15.13
N GLY A 212 14.69 -0.69 14.80
CA GLY A 212 14.53 -1.90 15.61
C GLY A 212 13.08 -2.39 15.65
N GLU A 213 12.71 -3.06 16.73
CA GLU A 213 11.38 -3.63 16.91
C GLU A 213 10.35 -2.56 17.28
N ILE A 214 9.36 -2.36 16.40
CA ILE A 214 8.26 -1.43 16.60
C ILE A 214 6.95 -2.20 16.62
N ASN A 215 6.14 -1.99 17.68
CA ASN A 215 4.81 -2.58 17.79
C ASN A 215 3.73 -1.65 17.20
N PRO A 216 3.06 -2.04 16.09
CA PRO A 216 2.03 -1.21 15.44
C PRO A 216 0.81 -0.91 16.32
N SER A 217 0.56 -1.73 17.36
CA SER A 217 -0.54 -1.49 18.30
C SER A 217 -0.44 -0.13 19.00
N GLY A 218 0.75 0.47 19.05
CA GLY A 218 0.97 1.84 19.54
C GLY A 218 0.20 2.91 18.77
N ILE A 219 -0.16 2.66 17.51
CA ILE A 219 -0.93 3.57 16.66
C ILE A 219 -2.43 3.57 17.08
N GLN A 220 -2.94 2.61 17.85
CA GLN A 220 -4.30 2.65 18.44
C GLN A 220 -5.49 2.83 17.45
N THR A 221 -5.47 2.24 16.25
CA THR A 221 -6.57 2.31 15.24
C THR A 221 -7.82 1.48 15.58
N ARG A 222 -7.91 0.92 16.79
CA ARG A 222 -9.01 0.06 17.27
C ARG A 222 -10.26 0.83 17.70
N GLY A 223 -10.60 1.90 16.98
CA GLY A 223 -11.78 2.71 17.28
C GLY A 223 -13.08 1.90 17.16
N ASN A 224 -13.99 2.06 18.12
CA ASN A 224 -15.33 1.46 18.07
C ASN A 224 -16.26 2.12 17.03
N MET A 225 -15.80 3.17 16.35
CA MET A 225 -16.55 3.95 15.38
C MET A 225 -15.64 4.32 14.22
N TYR A 226 -16.00 3.89 13.01
CA TYR A 226 -15.21 4.17 11.82
C TYR A 226 -16.11 4.28 10.58
N TYR A 227 -15.62 5.02 9.59
CA TYR A 227 -16.19 5.04 8.25
C TYR A 227 -15.52 3.96 7.41
N ARG A 228 -16.26 3.29 6.52
CA ARG A 228 -15.72 2.36 5.53
C ARG A 228 -16.24 2.69 4.14
N TYR A 229 -15.36 2.70 3.15
CA TYR A 229 -15.72 2.88 1.75
C TYR A 229 -14.67 2.28 0.81
N LEU A 230 -15.04 2.08 -0.46
CA LEU A 230 -14.09 1.70 -1.51
C LEU A 230 -13.52 2.95 -2.19
N GLY A 231 -12.20 3.02 -2.26
CA GLY A 231 -11.46 4.17 -2.72
C GLY A 231 -10.27 3.81 -3.60
N SER A 232 -9.26 4.68 -3.58
CA SER A 232 -7.97 4.50 -4.25
C SER A 232 -6.79 4.77 -3.30
N LEU A 233 -5.57 4.55 -3.78
CA LEU A 233 -4.38 5.19 -3.25
C LEU A 233 -4.48 6.72 -3.42
N THR A 234 -3.87 7.48 -2.52
CA THR A 234 -3.89 8.95 -2.52
C THR A 234 -2.64 9.58 -3.11
N THR A 235 -1.70 8.75 -3.54
CA THR A 235 -0.53 9.08 -4.37
C THR A 235 -0.62 8.32 -5.71
N PRO A 236 0.12 8.75 -6.75
CA PRO A 236 0.26 7.95 -7.96
C PRO A 236 0.73 6.52 -7.64
N PRO A 237 0.26 5.49 -8.38
CA PRO A 237 -0.58 5.54 -9.58
C PRO A 237 -2.09 5.73 -9.33
N CYS A 238 -2.50 6.03 -8.08
CA CYS A 238 -3.89 6.22 -7.67
C CYS A 238 -4.80 5.01 -7.95
N THR A 239 -4.25 3.79 -7.79
CA THR A 239 -4.96 2.53 -8.01
C THR A 239 -6.24 2.45 -7.18
N GLU A 240 -7.36 2.11 -7.83
CA GLU A 240 -8.67 1.94 -7.18
C GLU A 240 -8.84 0.53 -6.58
N GLY A 241 -9.91 0.32 -5.82
CA GLY A 241 -10.21 -0.95 -5.15
C GLY A 241 -9.66 -1.04 -3.73
N VAL A 242 -9.14 0.06 -3.19
CA VAL A 242 -8.64 0.15 -1.81
C VAL A 242 -9.82 0.17 -0.84
N ILE A 243 -9.82 -0.72 0.15
CA ILE A 243 -10.78 -0.68 1.24
C ILE A 243 -10.27 0.29 2.30
N TRP A 244 -10.95 1.43 2.45
CA TRP A 244 -10.61 2.44 3.46
C TRP A 244 -11.42 2.23 4.72
N ASN A 245 -10.75 2.20 5.89
CA ASN A 245 -11.36 2.42 7.20
C ASN A 245 -10.79 3.69 7.83
N ILE A 246 -11.64 4.68 8.11
CA ILE A 246 -11.20 5.90 8.78
C ILE A 246 -11.80 5.96 10.18
N ASP A 247 -10.95 5.94 11.22
CA ASP A 247 -11.38 6.09 12.62
C ASP A 247 -12.09 7.44 12.82
N ARG A 248 -13.28 7.41 13.42
CA ARG A 248 -14.03 8.64 13.74
C ARG A 248 -13.39 9.40 14.90
N LYS A 249 -12.65 8.72 15.78
CA LYS A 249 -12.00 9.37 16.93
C LYS A 249 -10.89 10.29 16.45
N ILE A 250 -11.02 11.59 16.73
CA ILE A 250 -9.97 12.57 16.47
C ILE A 250 -8.95 12.50 17.61
N ARG A 251 -7.71 12.17 17.28
CA ARG A 251 -6.58 12.07 18.20
C ARG A 251 -5.93 13.42 18.42
N THR A 252 -4.98 13.48 19.34
CA THR A 252 -4.20 14.69 19.59
C THR A 252 -2.76 14.45 19.16
N VAL A 253 -2.15 15.44 18.53
CA VAL A 253 -0.73 15.51 18.18
C VAL A 253 -0.19 16.86 18.65
N SER A 254 1.11 16.96 18.99
CA SER A 254 1.69 18.26 19.33
C SER A 254 2.00 19.07 18.06
N GLU A 255 2.05 20.40 18.18
CA GLU A 255 2.48 21.25 17.06
C GLU A 255 3.93 20.95 16.65
N ALA A 256 4.79 20.65 17.62
CA ALA A 256 6.18 20.28 17.38
C ALA A 256 6.30 19.02 16.51
N GLN A 257 5.51 17.98 16.79
CA GLN A 257 5.48 16.75 16.00
C GLN A 257 5.04 16.98 14.57
N VAL A 258 3.98 17.79 14.36
CA VAL A 258 3.53 18.14 13.00
C VAL A 258 4.61 18.92 12.25
N ARG A 259 5.27 19.88 12.93
CA ARG A 259 6.37 20.64 12.34
C ARG A 259 7.56 19.75 11.99
N LEU A 260 7.87 18.76 12.83
CA LEU A 260 8.98 17.84 12.60
C LEU A 260 8.75 17.01 11.33
N LEU A 261 7.56 16.40 11.17
CA LEU A 261 7.19 15.67 9.95
C LEU A 261 7.27 16.57 8.70
N ARG A 262 6.76 17.81 8.78
CA ARG A 262 6.79 18.77 7.67
C ARG A 262 8.19 19.25 7.28
N LYS A 263 9.14 19.25 8.22
CA LYS A 263 10.53 19.64 7.95
C LYS A 263 11.33 18.53 7.29
N ALA A 264 10.96 17.28 7.54
CA ALA A 264 11.69 16.13 7.03
C ALA A 264 11.41 15.90 5.54
N VAL A 265 10.18 16.18 5.09
CA VAL A 265 9.78 16.07 3.67
C VAL A 265 10.34 17.21 2.82
N HIS A 266 10.38 17.01 1.50
CA HIS A 266 10.79 18.01 0.52
C HIS A 266 9.87 19.25 0.54
N ASP A 267 10.41 20.40 0.12
CA ASP A 267 9.71 21.70 0.12
C ASP A 267 8.34 21.66 -0.58
N HIS A 268 8.25 20.93 -1.69
CA HIS A 268 7.03 20.79 -2.48
C HIS A 268 6.01 19.81 -1.87
N ALA A 269 6.39 19.11 -0.79
CA ALA A 269 5.59 18.14 -0.04
C ALA A 269 5.37 18.54 1.44
N VAL A 270 5.83 19.72 1.87
CA VAL A 270 5.50 20.29 3.20
C VAL A 270 4.00 20.26 3.49
N ARG A 271 3.17 20.33 2.44
CA ARG A 271 1.73 20.10 2.47
C ARG A 271 1.34 18.95 1.55
N ASN A 272 1.72 17.74 1.91
CA ASN A 272 1.52 16.49 1.17
C ASN A 272 0.08 15.94 1.19
N SER A 273 -0.94 16.79 1.07
CA SER A 273 -2.33 16.31 1.01
C SER A 273 -2.91 16.45 -0.38
N ARG A 274 -3.30 15.32 -0.99
CA ARG A 274 -4.08 15.33 -2.23
C ARG A 274 -5.39 16.09 -2.01
N PRO A 275 -5.85 16.88 -2.99
CA PRO A 275 -7.16 17.52 -2.96
C PRO A 275 -8.29 16.47 -2.84
N ARG A 276 -9.39 16.88 -2.20
CA ARG A 276 -10.59 16.04 -2.08
C ARG A 276 -11.14 15.69 -3.46
N GLN A 277 -11.41 14.41 -3.66
CA GLN A 277 -11.99 13.85 -4.87
C GLN A 277 -13.52 13.82 -4.80
N PRO A 278 -14.23 13.86 -5.95
CA PRO A 278 -15.68 13.70 -5.99
C PRO A 278 -16.10 12.37 -5.37
N ARG A 279 -17.10 12.39 -4.48
CA ARG A 279 -17.64 11.15 -3.90
C ARG A 279 -18.26 10.23 -4.96
N ASN A 280 -18.84 10.79 -6.02
CA ASN A 280 -19.65 10.06 -7.00
C ASN A 280 -20.75 9.25 -6.31
N GLN A 281 -21.11 8.08 -6.83
CA GLN A 281 -22.21 7.24 -6.33
C GLN A 281 -21.77 6.28 -5.20
N ARG A 282 -20.61 6.50 -4.57
CA ARG A 282 -20.06 5.59 -3.56
C ARG A 282 -20.89 5.62 -2.27
N ASP A 283 -21.15 4.43 -1.74
CA ASP A 283 -21.62 4.24 -0.38
C ASP A 283 -20.49 4.48 0.62
N ILE A 284 -20.80 5.23 1.67
CA ILE A 284 -19.95 5.36 2.86
C ILE A 284 -20.69 4.68 4.00
N LEU A 285 -20.14 3.58 4.48
CA LEU A 285 -20.67 2.86 5.61
C LEU A 285 -20.14 3.52 6.90
N TYR A 286 -20.99 3.61 7.92
CA TYR A 286 -20.60 4.10 9.22
C TYR A 286 -20.89 3.04 10.28
N PHE A 287 -19.83 2.50 10.87
CA PHE A 287 -19.89 1.46 11.88
C PHE A 287 -19.86 2.08 13.27
N ARG A 288 -20.70 1.57 14.19
CA ARG A 288 -20.68 1.95 15.60
C ARG A 288 -20.92 0.74 16.47
N PHE A 289 -19.95 0.37 17.28
CA PHE A 289 -20.13 -0.63 18.33
C PHE A 289 -21.09 -0.08 19.40
N LYS A 290 -22.24 -0.73 19.57
CA LYS A 290 -23.07 -0.55 20.77
C LYS A 290 -22.61 -1.59 21.79
N SER A 291 -21.98 -1.17 22.89
CA SER A 291 -21.85 -2.10 24.02
C SER A 291 -23.25 -2.49 24.47
N ARG A 292 -23.49 -3.78 24.75
CA ARG A 292 -24.70 -4.18 25.46
C ARG A 292 -24.72 -3.40 26.77
N ALA A 293 -25.72 -2.55 26.96
CA ALA A 293 -25.97 -1.95 28.26
C ALA A 293 -26.05 -3.11 29.26
N LYS A 294 -25.23 -3.07 30.32
CA LYS A 294 -25.44 -3.96 31.47
C LYS A 294 -26.88 -3.73 31.91
N SER A 295 -27.73 -4.72 31.72
CA SER A 295 -29.05 -4.77 32.36
C SER A 295 -28.80 -4.52 33.83
N LYS A 296 -29.19 -3.35 34.33
CA LYS A 296 -29.30 -3.16 35.77
C LYS A 296 -30.37 -4.15 36.21
N LYS A 297 -29.94 -5.23 36.85
CA LYS A 297 -30.82 -6.05 37.70
C LYS A 297 -31.18 -5.23 38.93
#